data_AF-A0A947MKV7-F1
#
_entry.id   AF-A0A947MKV7-F1
#
_cell.length_a   1.000
_cell.length_b   1.000
_cell.length_c   1.000
_cell.angle_alpha   90.00
_cell.angle_beta   90.00
_cell.angle_gamma   90.00
#
_symmetry.space_group_name_H-M   'P 1'
#
loop_
_entity.id
_entity.type
_entity.pdbx_description
1 polymer ?
#
loop_
_entity_poly.entity_id
_entity_poly.type
_entity_poly.pdbx_seq_one_letter_code
_entity_poly.pdbx_strand_id
1 'polypeptide(L)'
;MPIEALLPLVTIGGTLLLVITGLLNFSVFLRQLRASLAGLETAREGLDTARLQLESARLQPEIQLVQRAMFETSEHLKILVERPYLRPYFYESQHWSPEDGVSRDEVLAMAELLLSNFASAIIHSGAFPQYPVRGVEETLRFHLRHSPILREFLLTGFERFQLAGFALLCLKNDSKAEIEADLLHLIAAPDLEPREKARRERFLHYLRNSEQVEPVALAKYSLESVRHPQIMG
;
A
#
# COMPACT_ATOMS: atom_id res chain seq x y z
N MET A 1 19.75 -17.68 -92.10
CA MET A 1 19.19 -18.73 -91.22
C MET A 1 17.71 -18.87 -91.54
N PRO A 2 17.16 -20.09 -91.65
CA PRO A 2 15.73 -20.27 -91.89
C PRO A 2 14.93 -19.76 -90.70
N ILE A 3 13.85 -19.02 -90.97
CA ILE A 3 12.95 -18.40 -89.98
C ILE A 3 12.39 -19.45 -88.98
N GLU A 4 12.29 -20.70 -89.42
CA GLU A 4 11.86 -21.86 -88.62
C GLU A 4 12.78 -22.18 -87.43
N ALA A 5 14.08 -21.86 -87.50
CA ALA A 5 15.02 -22.05 -86.40
C ALA A 5 15.01 -20.89 -85.38
N LEU A 6 14.45 -19.73 -85.75
CA LEU A 6 14.42 -18.50 -84.95
C LEU A 6 13.25 -18.50 -83.95
N LEU A 7 12.12 -19.07 -84.35
CA LEU A 7 10.91 -19.18 -83.54
C LEU A 7 11.11 -19.95 -82.21
N PRO A 8 11.71 -21.16 -82.18
CA PRO A 8 11.98 -21.86 -80.92
C PRO A 8 12.98 -21.11 -80.04
N LEU A 9 13.95 -20.41 -80.63
CA LEU A 9 14.96 -19.63 -79.89
C LEU A 9 14.35 -18.40 -79.20
N VAL A 10 13.43 -17.71 -79.88
CA VAL A 10 12.63 -16.62 -79.31
C VAL A 10 11.69 -17.13 -78.21
N THR A 11 11.10 -18.31 -78.39
CA THR A 11 10.21 -18.91 -77.39
C THR A 11 10.98 -19.29 -76.12
N ILE A 12 12.14 -19.95 -76.27
CA ILE A 12 13.05 -20.28 -75.16
C ILE A 12 13.55 -19.00 -74.48
N GLY A 13 13.96 -17.98 -75.25
CA GLY A 13 14.36 -16.68 -74.73
C GLY A 13 13.26 -15.99 -73.93
N GLY A 14 12.02 -16.03 -74.43
CA GLY A 14 10.83 -15.51 -73.74
C GLY A 14 10.52 -16.26 -72.45
N THR A 15 10.59 -17.60 -72.46
CA THR A 15 10.40 -18.42 -71.25
C THR A 15 11.50 -18.17 -70.22
N LEU A 16 12.77 -18.07 -70.64
CA LEU A 16 13.89 -17.73 -69.76
C LEU A 16 13.72 -16.34 -69.14
N LEU A 17 13.29 -15.35 -69.93
CA LEU A 17 13.02 -14.01 -69.43
C LEU A 17 11.90 -14.01 -68.37
N LEU A 18 10.84 -14.80 -68.60
CA LEU A 18 9.73 -14.98 -67.66
C LEU A 18 10.18 -15.62 -66.35
N VAL A 19 11.02 -16.66 -66.42
CA VAL A 19 11.59 -17.33 -65.24
C VAL A 19 12.50 -16.37 -64.47
N ILE A 20 13.37 -15.62 -65.15
CA ILE A 20 14.27 -14.64 -64.52
C ILE A 20 13.44 -13.54 -63.84
N THR A 21 12.40 -13.03 -64.51
CA THR A 21 11.51 -12.00 -63.95
C THR A 21 10.75 -12.52 -62.74
N GLY A 22 10.27 -13.77 -62.78
CA GLY A 22 9.63 -14.45 -61.66
C GLY A 22 10.56 -14.61 -60.46
N LEU A 23 11.81 -15.03 -60.69
CA LEU A 23 12.82 -15.15 -59.64
C LEU A 23 13.20 -13.79 -59.03
N LEU A 24 13.30 -12.74 -59.85
CA LEU A 24 13.55 -11.38 -59.37
C LEU A 24 12.40 -10.87 -58.50
N ASN A 25 11.14 -11.03 -58.94
CA ASN A 25 9.97 -10.65 -58.16
C ASN A 25 9.89 -11.43 -56.83
N PHE A 26 10.20 -12.72 -56.84
CA PHE A 26 10.25 -13.53 -55.63
C PHE A 26 11.38 -13.08 -54.68
N SER A 27 12.54 -12.68 -55.22
CA SER A 27 13.64 -12.14 -54.41
C SER A 27 13.28 -10.82 -53.71
N VAL A 28 12.54 -9.94 -54.41
CA VAL A 28 12.03 -8.69 -53.85
C VAL A 28 10.99 -8.98 -52.76
N PHE A 29 10.08 -9.93 -53.02
CA PHE A 29 9.09 -10.36 -52.04
C PHE A 29 9.74 -10.93 -50.77
N LEU A 30 10.74 -11.80 -50.90
CA LEU A 30 11.49 -12.33 -49.74
C LEU A 30 12.21 -11.23 -48.97
N ARG A 31 12.75 -10.23 -49.66
CA ARG A 31 13.39 -9.08 -49.01
C ARG A 31 12.38 -8.22 -48.24
N GLN A 32 11.21 -7.99 -48.81
CA GLN A 32 10.12 -7.27 -48.14
C GLN A 32 9.61 -8.04 -46.92
N LEU A 33 9.46 -9.36 -47.03
CA LEU A 33 9.00 -10.22 -45.93
C LEU A 33 10.00 -10.25 -44.76
N ARG A 34 11.32 -10.27 -45.05
CA ARG A 34 12.35 -10.13 -44.01
C ARG A 34 12.32 -8.77 -43.33
N ALA A 35 12.12 -7.69 -44.09
CA ALA A 35 12.00 -6.34 -43.53
C ALA A 35 10.76 -6.20 -42.65
N SER A 36 9.63 -6.79 -43.03
CA SER A 36 8.41 -6.79 -42.19
C SER A 36 8.57 -7.63 -40.93
N LEU A 37 9.26 -8.78 -41.00
CA LEU A 37 9.55 -9.59 -39.83
C LEU A 37 10.48 -8.86 -38.84
N ALA A 38 11.54 -8.22 -39.35
CA ALA A 38 12.42 -7.40 -38.51
C ALA A 38 11.66 -6.23 -37.86
N GLY A 39 10.77 -5.56 -38.61
CA GLY A 39 9.92 -4.49 -38.06
C GLY A 39 8.95 -4.97 -36.98
N LEU A 40 8.42 -6.20 -37.09
CA LEU A 40 7.57 -6.83 -36.07
C LEU A 40 8.36 -7.16 -34.79
N GLU A 41 9.61 -7.62 -34.92
CA GLU A 41 10.49 -7.87 -33.77
C GLU A 41 10.81 -6.57 -33.02
N THR A 42 11.15 -5.50 -33.74
CA THR A 42 11.39 -4.18 -33.12
C THR A 42 10.14 -3.61 -32.44
N ALA A 43 8.95 -3.79 -33.05
CA ALA A 43 7.70 -3.37 -32.43
C ALA A 43 7.39 -4.17 -31.15
N ARG A 44 7.71 -5.46 -31.14
CA ARG A 44 7.56 -6.33 -29.96
C ARG A 44 8.50 -5.91 -28.83
N GLU A 45 9.77 -5.66 -29.13
CA GLU A 45 10.74 -5.13 -28.15
C GLU A 45 10.32 -3.78 -27.57
N GLY A 46 9.74 -2.90 -28.41
CA GLY A 46 9.17 -1.63 -27.98
C GLY A 46 8.00 -1.80 -27.01
N LEU A 47 7.12 -2.77 -27.24
CA LEU A 47 6.01 -3.10 -26.34
C LEU A 47 6.48 -3.70 -25.02
N ASP A 48 7.48 -4.58 -25.04
CA ASP A 48 8.04 -5.17 -23.83
C ASP A 48 8.74 -4.09 -22.97
N THR A 49 9.44 -3.15 -23.62
CA THR A 49 10.06 -2.00 -22.94
C THR A 49 9.00 -1.06 -22.35
N ALA A 50 7.95 -0.74 -23.09
CA ALA A 50 6.84 0.08 -22.60
C ALA A 50 6.10 -0.59 -21.43
N ARG A 51 5.95 -1.92 -21.47
CA ARG A 51 5.38 -2.69 -20.38
C ARG A 51 6.26 -2.65 -19.13
N LEU A 52 7.57 -2.82 -19.27
CA LEU A 52 8.50 -2.71 -18.15
C LEU A 52 8.53 -1.29 -17.55
N GLN A 53 8.44 -0.25 -18.39
CA GLN A 53 8.31 1.12 -17.93
C GLN A 53 6.98 1.37 -17.21
N LEU A 54 5.87 0.80 -17.71
CA LEU A 54 4.56 0.87 -17.05
C LEU A 54 4.55 0.12 -15.71
N GLU A 55 5.15 -1.08 -15.66
CA GLU A 55 5.33 -1.85 -14.42
C GLU A 55 6.21 -1.09 -13.43
N SER A 56 7.34 -0.52 -13.87
CA SER A 56 8.22 0.31 -13.04
C SER A 56 7.53 1.58 -12.53
N ALA A 57 6.78 2.28 -13.38
CA ALA A 57 6.00 3.46 -13.01
C ALA A 57 4.87 3.12 -12.03
N ARG A 58 4.30 1.90 -12.11
CA ARG A 58 3.31 1.40 -11.16
C ARG A 58 3.93 1.04 -9.81
N LEU A 59 5.14 0.50 -9.80
CA LEU A 59 5.86 0.09 -8.59
C LEU A 59 6.58 1.26 -7.88
N GLN A 60 6.91 2.34 -8.58
CA GLN A 60 7.60 3.51 -7.99
C GLN A 60 6.86 4.16 -6.80
N PRO A 61 5.55 4.44 -6.89
CA PRO A 61 4.77 4.92 -5.75
C PRO A 61 4.83 3.94 -4.56
N GLU A 62 4.84 2.64 -4.84
CA GLU A 62 4.86 1.59 -3.82
C GLU A 62 6.22 1.49 -3.13
N ILE A 63 7.32 1.62 -3.87
CA ILE A 63 8.69 1.69 -3.32
C ILE A 63 8.86 2.94 -2.44
N GLN A 64 8.35 4.09 -2.87
CA GLN A 64 8.43 5.33 -2.08
C GLN A 64 7.62 5.23 -0.78
N LEU A 65 6.47 4.54 -0.80
CA LEU A 65 5.66 4.31 0.39
C LEU A 65 6.33 3.36 1.38
N VAL A 66 6.92 2.26 0.90
CA VAL A 66 7.70 1.35 1.75
C VAL A 66 8.94 2.06 2.32
N GLN A 67 9.66 2.82 1.50
CA GLN A 67 10.81 3.61 1.96
C GLN A 67 10.40 4.65 3.00
N ARG A 68 9.22 5.28 2.83
CA ARG A 68 8.67 6.22 3.81
C ARG A 68 8.32 5.52 5.12
N ALA A 69 7.62 4.40 5.07
CA ALA A 69 7.29 3.61 6.26
C ALA A 69 8.56 3.11 6.99
N MET A 70 9.58 2.68 6.24
CA MET A 70 10.88 2.27 6.80
C MET A 70 11.64 3.45 7.41
N PHE A 71 11.65 4.60 6.73
CA PHE A 71 12.33 5.82 7.20
C PHE A 71 11.69 6.38 8.47
N GLU A 72 10.35 6.49 8.47
CA GLU A 72 9.57 6.90 9.64
C GLU A 72 9.91 5.96 10.80
N THR A 73 9.70 4.64 10.66
CA THR A 73 10.01 3.67 11.72
C THR A 73 11.47 3.71 12.22
N SER A 74 12.45 3.95 11.33
CA SER A 74 13.88 4.00 11.66
C SER A 74 14.28 5.22 12.50
N GLU A 75 13.75 6.42 12.19
CA GLU A 75 14.11 7.63 12.95
C GLU A 75 13.55 7.60 14.39
N HIS A 76 12.48 6.85 14.66
CA HIS A 76 11.93 6.74 16.01
C HIS A 76 12.71 5.79 16.92
N LEU A 77 13.21 4.69 16.36
CA LEU A 77 14.16 3.82 17.07
C LEU A 77 15.42 4.59 17.45
N LYS A 78 15.87 5.51 16.58
CA LYS A 78 17.01 6.38 16.85
C LYS A 78 16.76 7.33 18.02
N ILE A 79 15.57 7.93 18.14
CA ILE A 79 15.25 8.79 19.32
C ILE A 79 15.26 7.96 20.61
N LEU A 80 14.81 6.69 20.59
CA LEU A 80 14.91 5.80 21.75
C LEU A 80 16.34 5.31 22.03
N VAL A 81 17.24 5.37 21.05
CA VAL A 81 18.69 5.17 21.26
C VAL A 81 19.33 6.43 21.86
N GLU A 82 18.93 7.62 21.40
CA GLU A 82 19.42 8.91 21.88
C GLU A 82 18.86 9.29 23.27
N ARG A 83 17.64 8.84 23.61
CA ARG A 83 16.94 9.11 24.87
C ARG A 83 16.54 7.82 25.60
N PRO A 84 17.51 7.05 26.11
CA PRO A 84 17.24 5.74 26.71
C PRO A 84 16.37 5.81 27.97
N TYR A 85 16.35 6.94 28.68
CA TYR A 85 15.51 7.15 29.87
C TYR A 85 14.00 7.16 29.57
N LEU A 86 13.59 7.31 28.30
CA LEU A 86 12.17 7.21 27.92
C LEU A 86 11.70 5.77 27.76
N ARG A 87 12.62 4.81 27.55
CA ARG A 87 12.25 3.41 27.26
C ARG A 87 11.37 2.75 28.30
N PRO A 88 11.57 2.94 29.62
CA PRO A 88 10.76 2.26 30.62
C PRO A 88 9.25 2.51 30.47
N TYR A 89 8.86 3.71 30.03
CA TYR A 89 7.46 4.09 29.80
C TYR A 89 6.80 3.39 28.60
N PHE A 90 7.60 2.91 27.65
CA PHE A 90 7.11 2.33 26.39
C PHE A 90 7.37 0.82 26.25
N TYR A 91 8.31 0.27 27.03
CA TYR A 91 8.74 -1.12 26.93
C TYR A 91 8.67 -1.89 28.26
N GLU A 92 8.66 -1.21 29.40
CA GLU A 92 8.76 -1.83 30.73
C GLU A 92 7.51 -1.57 31.59
N SER A 93 6.40 -1.10 30.98
CA SER A 93 5.13 -0.80 31.65
C SER A 93 5.22 0.24 32.78
N GLN A 94 6.23 1.10 32.76
CA GLN A 94 6.35 2.17 33.76
C GLN A 94 5.26 3.24 33.55
N HIS A 95 4.64 3.67 34.63
CA HIS A 95 3.75 4.83 34.64
C HIS A 95 4.58 6.08 34.90
N TRP A 96 4.26 7.18 34.23
CA TRP A 96 4.88 8.46 34.53
C TRP A 96 4.39 8.98 35.88
N SER A 97 5.31 9.47 36.70
CA SER A 97 5.02 10.15 37.96
C SER A 97 5.70 11.52 38.02
N PRO A 98 5.16 12.49 38.78
CA PRO A 98 5.82 13.78 38.99
C PRO A 98 7.18 13.70 39.69
N GLU A 99 7.47 12.58 40.35
CA GLU A 99 8.76 12.31 41.01
C GLU A 99 9.81 11.81 40.01
N ASP A 100 9.38 11.39 38.82
CA ASP A 100 10.28 11.01 37.75
C ASP A 100 11.02 12.26 37.28
N GLY A 101 12.36 12.23 37.24
CA GLY A 101 13.18 13.34 36.72
C GLY A 101 13.01 13.61 35.21
N VAL A 102 12.00 13.02 34.58
CA VAL A 102 11.67 13.10 33.16
C VAL A 102 10.39 13.92 33.00
N SER A 103 10.42 14.88 32.06
CA SER A 103 9.27 15.75 31.80
C SER A 103 8.06 14.95 31.28
N ARG A 104 6.87 15.25 31.81
CA ARG A 104 5.60 14.69 31.31
C ARG A 104 5.40 14.99 29.82
N ASP A 105 5.69 16.22 29.42
CA ASP A 105 5.48 16.66 28.03
C ASP A 105 6.37 15.89 27.06
N GLU A 106 7.57 15.51 27.51
CA GLU A 106 8.49 14.73 26.70
C GLU A 106 7.99 13.28 26.51
N VAL A 107 7.47 12.68 27.59
CA VAL A 107 6.84 11.35 27.53
C VAL A 107 5.60 11.38 26.63
N LEU A 108 4.75 12.40 26.75
CA LEU A 108 3.55 12.54 25.91
C LEU A 108 3.88 12.82 24.44
N ALA A 109 4.90 13.64 24.16
CA ALA A 109 5.36 13.89 22.79
C ALA A 109 5.88 12.60 22.12
N MET A 110 6.60 11.76 22.87
CA MET A 110 7.02 10.44 22.38
C MET A 110 5.83 9.52 22.15
N ALA A 111 4.82 9.55 23.03
CA ALA A 111 3.60 8.77 22.86
C ALA A 111 2.84 9.15 21.59
N GLU A 112 2.70 10.44 21.34
CA GLU A 112 2.08 10.98 20.13
C GLU A 112 2.80 10.52 18.87
N LEU A 113 4.13 10.62 18.88
CA LEU A 113 5.00 10.20 17.79
C LEU A 113 4.76 8.71 17.47
N LEU A 114 4.90 7.84 18.47
CA LEU A 114 4.73 6.39 18.30
C LEU A 114 3.33 6.03 17.80
N LEU A 115 2.27 6.59 18.38
CA LEU A 115 0.89 6.33 17.94
C LEU A 115 0.59 6.83 16.53
N SER A 116 1.15 7.99 16.15
CA SER A 116 1.02 8.51 14.78
C SER A 116 1.64 7.58 13.76
N ASN A 117 2.78 6.97 14.09
CA ASN A 117 3.41 5.97 13.23
C ASN A 117 2.62 4.68 13.17
N PHE A 118 2.07 4.24 14.30
CA PHE A 118 1.22 3.05 14.33
C PHE A 118 -0.02 3.26 13.45
N ALA A 119 -0.64 4.45 13.55
CA ALA A 119 -1.73 4.85 12.68
C ALA A 119 -1.33 4.84 11.19
N SER A 120 -0.18 5.42 10.85
CA SER A 120 0.37 5.42 9.50
C SER A 120 0.55 3.99 8.97
N ALA A 121 1.21 3.12 9.73
CA ALA A 121 1.46 1.73 9.37
C ALA A 121 0.16 0.94 9.14
N ILE A 122 -0.85 1.15 9.98
CA ILE A 122 -2.17 0.52 9.83
C ILE A 122 -2.88 1.00 8.57
N ILE A 123 -2.88 2.32 8.31
CA ILE A 123 -3.53 2.91 7.12
C ILE A 123 -2.86 2.38 5.85
N HIS A 124 -1.52 2.33 5.83
CA HIS A 124 -0.77 1.78 4.70
C HIS A 124 -1.07 0.29 4.50
N SER A 125 -1.10 -0.49 5.57
CA SER A 125 -1.44 -1.92 5.49
C SER A 125 -2.87 -2.15 4.97
N GLY A 126 -3.84 -1.32 5.39
CA GLY A 126 -5.21 -1.38 4.91
C GLY A 126 -5.40 -0.90 3.47
N ALA A 127 -4.62 0.10 3.04
CA ALA A 127 -4.67 0.64 1.68
C ALA A 127 -3.99 -0.27 0.65
N PHE A 128 -3.01 -1.08 1.07
CA PHE A 128 -2.21 -1.92 0.17
C PHE A 128 -2.08 -3.36 0.69
N PRO A 129 -3.17 -4.14 0.74
CA PRO A 129 -3.17 -5.50 1.29
C PRO A 129 -2.27 -6.48 0.55
N GLN A 130 -1.87 -6.19 -0.70
CA GLN A 130 -0.91 -6.99 -1.46
C GLN A 130 0.52 -6.97 -0.91
N TYR A 131 0.83 -6.04 0.01
CA TYR A 131 2.10 -5.98 0.73
C TYR A 131 1.87 -6.43 2.17
N PRO A 132 2.04 -7.73 2.46
CA PRO A 132 1.84 -8.23 3.81
C PRO A 132 2.94 -7.68 4.71
N VAL A 133 2.66 -6.61 5.45
CA VAL A 133 3.49 -6.20 6.58
C VAL A 133 3.19 -7.15 7.76
N ARG A 134 3.41 -8.45 7.52
CA ARG A 134 3.25 -9.51 8.52
C ARG A 134 4.19 -9.21 9.69
N GLY A 135 3.65 -9.22 10.90
CA GLY A 135 4.37 -8.88 12.13
C GLY A 135 4.16 -7.44 12.63
N VAL A 136 3.59 -6.54 11.82
CA VAL A 136 3.25 -5.18 12.30
C VAL A 136 2.19 -5.26 13.38
N GLU A 137 1.08 -5.97 13.16
CA GLU A 137 0.01 -6.06 14.16
C GLU A 137 0.50 -6.61 15.51
N GLU A 138 1.33 -7.64 15.51
CA GLU A 138 1.90 -8.22 16.74
C GLU A 138 2.82 -7.23 17.45
N THR A 139 3.65 -6.50 16.70
CA THR A 139 4.53 -5.45 17.25
C THR A 139 3.70 -4.30 17.82
N LEU A 140 2.69 -3.81 17.08
CA LEU A 140 1.80 -2.76 17.54
C LEU A 140 1.04 -3.18 18.79
N ARG A 141 0.50 -4.40 18.80
CA ARG A 141 -0.18 -5.02 19.94
C ARG A 141 0.73 -5.10 21.15
N PHE A 142 1.99 -5.52 20.96
CA PHE A 142 2.98 -5.54 22.03
C PHE A 142 3.14 -4.16 22.66
N HIS A 143 3.45 -3.12 21.87
CA HIS A 143 3.66 -1.77 22.41
C HIS A 143 2.41 -1.19 23.06
N LEU A 144 1.25 -1.30 22.42
CA LEU A 144 -0.01 -0.77 22.94
C LEU A 144 -0.48 -1.47 24.22
N ARG A 145 -0.04 -2.70 24.48
CA ARG A 145 -0.42 -3.43 25.70
C ARG A 145 0.58 -3.29 26.83
N HIS A 146 1.86 -3.08 26.50
CA HIS A 146 2.94 -2.96 27.49
C HIS A 146 3.34 -1.51 27.79
N SER A 147 2.64 -0.52 27.22
CA SER A 147 2.83 0.90 27.54
C SER A 147 1.53 1.54 28.05
N PRO A 148 1.39 1.75 29.37
CA PRO A 148 0.27 2.49 29.94
C PRO A 148 0.13 3.89 29.34
N ILE A 149 1.27 4.54 29.05
CA ILE A 149 1.32 5.86 28.41
C ILE A 149 0.67 5.85 27.03
N LEU A 150 1.00 4.88 26.16
CA LEU A 150 0.37 4.80 24.83
C LEU A 150 -1.14 4.52 24.94
N ARG A 151 -1.55 3.72 25.92
CA ARG A 151 -2.98 3.40 26.15
C ARG A 151 -3.77 4.62 26.57
N GLU A 152 -3.25 5.38 27.53
CA GLU A 152 -3.87 6.60 28.03
C GLU A 152 -3.89 7.69 26.97
N PHE A 153 -2.78 7.86 26.25
CA PHE A 153 -2.68 8.84 25.16
C PHE A 153 -3.67 8.51 24.03
N LEU A 154 -3.82 7.24 23.65
CA LEU A 154 -4.78 6.84 22.62
C LEU A 154 -6.21 7.19 23.00
N LEU A 155 -6.60 7.00 24.26
CA LEU A 155 -7.96 7.33 24.71
C LEU A 155 -8.19 8.85 24.80
N THR A 156 -7.25 9.58 25.39
CA THR A 156 -7.35 11.04 25.55
C THR A 156 -7.26 11.78 24.21
N GLY A 157 -6.45 11.27 23.28
CA GLY A 157 -6.25 11.84 21.94
C GLY A 157 -6.98 11.11 20.81
N PHE A 158 -8.01 10.31 21.10
CA PHE A 158 -8.64 9.40 20.12
C PHE A 158 -9.09 10.09 18.81
N GLU A 159 -9.58 11.32 18.92
CA GLU A 159 -10.04 12.13 17.78
C GLU A 159 -8.94 12.44 16.75
N ARG A 160 -7.67 12.44 17.17
CA ARG A 160 -6.52 12.69 16.30
C ARG A 160 -6.33 11.54 15.29
N PHE A 161 -6.79 10.34 15.63
CA PHE A 161 -6.61 9.13 14.83
C PHE A 161 -7.88 8.80 14.03
N GLN A 162 -8.29 9.69 13.13
CA GLN A 162 -9.59 9.57 12.46
C GLN A 162 -9.75 8.30 11.60
N LEU A 163 -8.66 7.83 10.99
CA LEU A 163 -8.69 6.68 10.09
C LEU A 163 -8.25 5.37 10.75
N ALA A 164 -7.37 5.46 11.76
CA ALA A 164 -6.75 4.29 12.40
C ALA A 164 -7.23 4.06 13.84
N GLY A 165 -7.92 5.02 14.46
CA GLY A 165 -8.25 5.00 15.89
C GLY A 165 -8.99 3.73 16.31
N PHE A 166 -9.97 3.28 15.51
CA PHE A 166 -10.70 2.06 15.84
C PHE A 166 -9.81 0.80 15.76
N ALA A 167 -8.95 0.69 14.75
CA ALA A 167 -7.99 -0.39 14.64
C ALA A 167 -6.96 -0.39 15.79
N LEU A 168 -6.45 0.79 16.17
CA LEU A 168 -5.57 0.96 17.34
C LEU A 168 -6.27 0.55 18.63
N LEU A 169 -7.57 0.87 18.78
CA LEU A 169 -8.37 0.46 19.94
C LEU A 169 -8.55 -1.05 20.01
N CYS A 170 -8.70 -1.72 18.87
CA CYS A 170 -8.76 -3.18 18.81
C CYS A 170 -7.40 -3.83 19.10
N LEU A 171 -6.29 -3.24 18.64
CA LEU A 171 -4.94 -3.73 18.96
C LEU A 171 -4.58 -3.53 20.43
N LYS A 172 -5.07 -2.44 21.04
CA LYS A 172 -4.90 -2.13 22.47
C LYS A 172 -5.53 -3.20 23.37
N ASN A 173 -6.67 -3.78 23.00
CA ASN A 173 -7.48 -4.61 23.88
C ASN A 173 -7.43 -6.09 23.50
N ASP A 174 -7.70 -6.97 24.46
CA ASP A 174 -7.68 -8.42 24.27
C ASP A 174 -9.05 -9.00 23.93
N SER A 175 -10.11 -8.34 24.38
CA SER A 175 -11.47 -8.83 24.22
C SER A 175 -12.40 -7.79 23.57
N LYS A 176 -13.43 -8.30 22.89
CA LYS A 176 -14.52 -7.47 22.35
C LYS A 176 -15.20 -6.62 23.43
N ALA A 177 -15.31 -7.16 24.65
CA ALA A 177 -15.89 -6.46 25.79
C ALA A 177 -15.06 -5.24 26.23
N GLU A 178 -13.73 -5.35 26.25
CA GLU A 178 -12.84 -4.23 26.55
C GLU A 178 -12.92 -3.13 25.47
N ILE A 179 -12.94 -3.52 24.20
CA ILE A 179 -13.07 -2.58 23.08
C ILE A 179 -14.42 -1.82 23.18
N GLU A 180 -15.49 -2.54 23.50
CA GLU A 180 -16.82 -1.95 23.70
C GLU A 180 -16.84 -0.98 24.89
N ALA A 181 -16.25 -1.37 26.02
CA ALA A 181 -16.15 -0.50 27.19
C ALA A 181 -15.39 0.79 26.89
N ASP A 182 -14.25 0.69 26.20
CA ASP A 182 -13.49 1.87 25.77
C ASP A 182 -14.28 2.75 24.79
N LEU A 183 -14.99 2.17 23.82
CA LEU A 183 -15.83 2.94 22.89
C LEU A 183 -16.97 3.65 23.62
N LEU A 184 -17.63 2.98 24.56
CA LEU A 184 -18.69 3.59 25.38
C LEU A 184 -18.14 4.75 26.21
N HIS A 185 -16.96 4.58 26.80
CA HIS A 185 -16.26 5.66 27.50
C HIS A 185 -15.98 6.85 26.57
N LEU A 186 -15.46 6.59 25.37
CA LEU A 186 -15.19 7.62 24.37
C LEU A 186 -16.48 8.31 23.87
N ILE A 187 -17.60 7.61 23.74
CA ILE A 187 -18.89 8.19 23.34
C ILE A 187 -19.48 9.07 24.44
N ALA A 188 -19.23 8.71 25.70
CA ALA A 188 -19.69 9.44 26.88
C ALA A 188 -18.82 10.65 27.24
N ALA A 189 -17.74 10.92 26.49
CA ALA A 189 -16.84 12.04 26.76
C ALA A 189 -17.60 13.38 26.73
N PRO A 190 -17.35 14.28 27.69
CA PRO A 190 -17.94 15.62 27.67
C PRO A 190 -17.41 16.41 26.46
N ASP A 191 -18.22 17.36 25.97
CA ASP A 191 -17.88 18.27 24.86
C ASP A 191 -17.58 17.58 23.51
N LEU A 192 -18.04 16.34 23.33
CA LEU A 192 -17.83 15.60 22.11
C LEU A 192 -18.62 16.19 20.93
N GLU A 193 -17.91 16.56 19.85
CA GLU A 193 -18.55 17.04 18.63
C GLU A 193 -19.57 16.01 18.07
N PRO A 194 -20.77 16.44 17.61
CA PRO A 194 -21.80 15.52 17.14
C PRO A 194 -21.33 14.56 16.03
N ARG A 195 -20.47 15.05 15.12
CA ARG A 195 -19.91 14.24 14.03
C ARG A 195 -19.02 13.12 14.55
N GLU A 196 -18.20 13.43 15.54
CA GLU A 196 -17.28 12.50 16.16
C GLU A 196 -18.05 11.47 17.01
N LYS A 197 -19.07 11.91 17.74
CA LYS A 197 -19.99 11.01 18.45
C LYS A 197 -20.63 10.00 17.51
N ALA A 198 -21.21 10.46 16.41
CA ALA A 198 -21.82 9.58 15.42
C ALA A 198 -20.80 8.59 14.80
N ARG A 199 -19.54 9.01 14.62
CA ARG A 199 -18.45 8.13 14.15
C ARG A 199 -18.18 7.01 15.15
N ARG A 200 -18.04 7.33 16.44
CA ARG A 200 -17.80 6.36 17.51
C ARG A 200 -18.98 5.40 17.69
N GLU A 201 -20.21 5.90 17.59
CA GLU A 201 -21.43 5.08 17.63
C GLU A 201 -21.50 4.08 16.45
N ARG A 202 -21.08 4.50 15.24
CA ARG A 202 -20.96 3.58 14.10
C ARG A 202 -19.92 2.47 14.35
N PHE A 203 -18.79 2.80 14.96
CA PHE A 203 -17.80 1.78 15.35
C PHE A 203 -18.37 0.80 16.38
N LEU A 204 -19.10 1.29 17.38
CA LEU A 204 -19.76 0.45 18.37
C LEU A 204 -20.80 -0.48 17.73
N HIS A 205 -21.63 0.04 16.83
CA HIS A 205 -22.60 -0.76 16.09
C HIS A 205 -21.93 -1.85 15.26
N TYR A 206 -20.88 -1.49 14.51
CA TYR A 206 -20.08 -2.43 13.73
C TYR A 206 -19.46 -3.52 14.61
N LEU A 207 -18.85 -3.13 15.74
CA LEU A 207 -18.24 -4.05 16.70
C LEU A 207 -19.24 -5.09 17.19
N ARG A 208 -20.43 -4.65 17.62
CA ARG A 208 -21.47 -5.53 18.16
C ARG A 208 -21.93 -6.56 17.13
N ASN A 209 -22.09 -6.16 15.88
CA ASN A 209 -22.60 -7.01 14.80
C ASN A 209 -21.54 -7.88 14.12
N SER A 210 -20.25 -7.64 14.38
CA SER A 210 -19.17 -8.42 13.77
C SER A 210 -18.77 -9.61 14.67
N GLU A 211 -18.62 -10.79 14.07
CA GLU A 211 -18.13 -12.01 14.76
C GLU A 211 -16.61 -11.99 14.95
N GLN A 212 -15.87 -11.46 13.98
CA GLN A 212 -14.42 -11.27 14.05
C GLN A 212 -14.05 -9.86 13.63
N VAL A 213 -13.07 -9.29 14.32
CA VAL A 213 -12.63 -7.91 14.16
C VAL A 213 -11.15 -7.91 13.89
N GLU A 214 -10.77 -7.98 12.61
CA GLU A 214 -9.36 -7.88 12.22
C GLU A 214 -8.94 -6.39 12.10
N PRO A 215 -7.85 -5.96 12.76
CA PRO A 215 -7.42 -4.56 12.77
C PRO A 215 -7.22 -3.94 11.38
N VAL A 216 -6.62 -4.68 10.44
CA VAL A 216 -6.45 -4.20 9.06
C VAL A 216 -7.79 -4.09 8.31
N ALA A 217 -8.73 -5.01 8.56
CA ALA A 217 -10.08 -4.91 7.99
C ALA A 217 -10.83 -3.67 8.51
N LEU A 218 -10.60 -3.29 9.77
CA LEU A 218 -11.18 -2.07 10.36
C LEU A 218 -10.60 -0.78 9.78
N ALA A 219 -9.30 -0.77 9.48
CA ALA A 219 -8.66 0.36 8.81
C ALA A 219 -9.26 0.55 7.42
N LYS A 220 -9.46 -0.55 6.70
CA LYS A 220 -10.13 -0.55 5.38
C LYS A 220 -11.58 -0.05 5.48
N TYR A 221 -12.35 -0.54 6.46
CA TYR A 221 -13.72 -0.04 6.72
C TYR A 221 -13.75 1.47 6.96
N SER A 222 -12.80 1.98 7.76
CA SER A 222 -12.70 3.42 8.05
C SER A 222 -12.36 4.22 6.79
N LEU A 223 -11.43 3.73 5.96
CA LEU A 223 -11.08 4.36 4.67
C LEU A 223 -12.24 4.38 3.67
N GLU A 224 -13.02 3.30 3.58
CA GLU A 224 -14.17 3.21 2.69
C GLU A 224 -15.31 4.13 3.12
N SER A 225 -15.55 4.25 4.43
CA SER A 225 -16.58 5.15 4.98
C SER A 225 -16.32 6.63 4.68
N VAL A 226 -15.06 7.02 4.48
CA VAL A 226 -14.67 8.39 4.08
C VAL A 226 -14.81 8.60 2.57
N ARG A 227 -14.57 7.56 1.76
CA ARG A 227 -14.68 7.62 0.29
C ARG A 227 -16.12 7.64 -0.21
N HIS A 228 -17.05 7.01 0.51
CA HIS A 228 -18.47 6.93 0.12
C HIS A 228 -19.41 7.29 1.28
N PRO A 229 -19.56 8.59 1.60
CA PRO A 229 -20.44 9.04 2.69
C PRO A 229 -21.94 8.79 2.42
N GLN A 230 -22.34 8.39 1.19
CA GLN A 230 -23.75 8.31 0.76
C GLN A 230 -24.33 6.88 0.60
N ILE A 231 -23.56 5.81 0.84
CA ILE A 231 -24.04 4.43 0.56
C ILE A 231 -24.40 3.64 1.83
N MET A 232 -24.18 4.18 3.03
CA MET A 232 -24.51 3.49 4.29
C MET A 232 -25.49 4.31 5.14
N GLY A 233 -26.67 4.53 4.56
CA GLY A 233 -27.89 4.94 5.28
C GLY A 233 -28.75 3.73 5.59
#